data_AF-A0A7C6HHH8-F1
#
_entry.id   AF-A0A7C6HHH8-F1
#
_cell.length_a   1.000
_cell.length_b   1.000
_cell.length_c   1.000
_cell.angle_alpha   90.00
_cell.angle_beta   90.00
_cell.angle_gamma   90.00
#
_symmetry.space_group_name_H-M   'P 1'
#
loop_
_entity.id
_entity.type
_entity.pdbx_description
1 polymer ?
#
loop_
_entity_poly.entity_id
_entity_poly.type
_entity_poly.pdbx_seq_one_letter_code
_entity_poly.pdbx_strand_id
1 'polypeptide(L)'
;MIPLIGLLIGLVIGLFVSVPVPAAWAPYLALMVLAGIDTLLAVLVRKNESQEYGTKFLLEFLVNSLMAMLLTALGQQINFELSTIIAFVFTYRIFINIREIVSKLYLQYKDWRLAGRKSGGEIRSSINDEEDKG
;
A
#
# COMPACT_ATOMS: atom_id res chain seq x y z
N MET A 1 -6.20 -2.55 11.69
CA MET A 1 -4.73 -2.52 11.89
C MET A 1 -4.15 -3.89 12.24
N ILE A 2 -4.91 -4.78 12.87
CA ILE A 2 -4.51 -6.16 13.22
C ILE A 2 -3.86 -6.95 12.04
N PRO A 3 -4.40 -6.94 10.80
CA PRO A 3 -3.83 -7.76 9.72
C PRO A 3 -2.48 -7.25 9.21
N LEU A 4 -2.30 -5.92 9.18
CA LEU A 4 -1.06 -5.25 8.79
C LEU A 4 0.07 -5.64 9.74
N ILE A 5 -0.20 -5.61 11.05
CA ILE A 5 0.76 -5.97 12.09
C ILE A 5 1.13 -7.45 11.98
N GLY A 6 0.16 -8.34 11.75
CA GLY A 6 0.41 -9.77 11.55
C GLY A 6 1.33 -10.06 10.36
N LEU A 7 1.11 -9.40 9.22
CA LEU A 7 1.97 -9.58 8.04
C LEU A 7 3.38 -9.02 8.26
N LEU A 8 3.50 -7.86 8.92
CA LEU A 8 4.79 -7.26 9.20
C LEU A 8 5.61 -8.11 10.17
N ILE A 9 4.97 -8.66 11.21
CA ILE A 9 5.60 -9.61 12.15
C ILE A 9 6.04 -10.87 11.41
N GLY A 10 5.17 -11.45 10.57
CA GLY A 10 5.51 -12.64 9.77
C GLY A 10 6.70 -12.42 8.84
N LEU A 11 6.77 -11.25 8.17
CA LEU A 11 7.89 -10.87 7.32
C LEU A 11 9.19 -10.76 8.13
N VAL A 12 9.15 -10.06 9.27
CA VAL A 12 10.32 -9.86 10.13
C VAL A 12 10.83 -11.20 10.67
N ILE A 13 9.94 -12.04 11.19
CA ILE A 13 10.29 -13.39 11.64
C ILE A 13 10.92 -14.18 10.49
N GLY A 14 10.31 -14.17 9.30
CA GLY A 14 10.84 -14.86 8.12
C GLY A 14 12.24 -14.41 7.69
N LEU A 15 12.61 -13.15 7.92
CA LEU A 15 13.95 -12.63 7.62
C LEU A 15 15.01 -13.08 8.64
N PHE A 16 14.62 -13.25 9.91
CA PHE A 16 15.54 -13.68 10.98
C PHE A 16 15.65 -15.20 11.11
N VAL A 17 14.65 -15.95 10.64
CA VAL A 17 14.73 -17.41 10.61
C VAL A 17 15.45 -17.84 9.35
N SER A 18 16.71 -18.26 9.50
CA SER A 18 17.52 -18.83 8.41
C SER A 18 17.07 -20.26 8.09
N VAL A 19 15.87 -20.42 7.55
CA VAL A 19 15.44 -21.71 6.98
C VAL A 19 16.12 -21.84 5.62
N PRO A 20 16.90 -22.92 5.37
CA PRO A 20 17.44 -23.17 4.04
C PRO A 20 16.28 -23.44 3.08
N VAL A 21 15.95 -22.45 2.25
CA VAL A 21 14.93 -22.57 1.21
C VAL A 21 15.57 -23.21 -0.02
N PRO A 22 15.07 -24.37 -0.50
CA PRO A 22 15.59 -24.95 -1.73
C PRO A 22 15.33 -24.02 -2.92
N ALA A 23 16.28 -23.94 -3.85
CA ALA A 23 16.23 -23.01 -4.98
C ALA A 23 14.94 -23.11 -5.82
N ALA A 24 14.34 -24.31 -5.91
CA ALA A 24 13.06 -24.53 -6.60
C ALA A 24 11.88 -23.74 -6.01
N TRP A 25 11.88 -23.48 -4.70
CA TRP A 25 10.81 -22.79 -3.98
C TRP A 25 11.02 -21.27 -3.88
N ALA A 26 12.25 -20.80 -4.11
CA ALA A 26 12.61 -19.39 -4.03
C ALA A 26 11.70 -18.45 -4.87
N PRO A 27 11.40 -18.73 -6.16
CA PRO A 27 10.57 -17.82 -6.95
C PRO A 27 9.13 -17.73 -6.44
N TYR A 28 8.59 -18.83 -5.93
CA TYR A 28 7.23 -18.87 -5.38
C TYR A 28 7.12 -18.02 -4.11
N LEU A 29 8.06 -18.19 -3.18
CA LEU A 29 8.08 -17.43 -1.93
C LEU A 29 8.31 -15.94 -2.18
N ALA A 30 9.25 -15.59 -3.08
CA ALA A 30 9.51 -14.20 -3.44
C ALA A 30 8.25 -13.50 -3.96
N LEU A 31 7.49 -14.18 -4.84
CA LEU A 31 6.28 -13.61 -5.41
C LEU A 31 5.10 -13.55 -4.44
N MET A 32 4.99 -14.47 -3.48
CA MET A 32 4.04 -14.35 -2.38
C MET A 32 4.33 -13.13 -1.50
N VAL A 33 5.59 -12.91 -1.14
CA VAL A 33 6.00 -11.75 -0.36
C VAL A 33 5.67 -10.47 -1.12
N LEU A 34 5.97 -10.43 -2.42
CA LEU A 34 5.68 -9.29 -3.28
C LEU A 34 4.17 -9.02 -3.40
N ALA A 35 3.35 -10.06 -3.55
CA ALA A 35 1.89 -9.97 -3.55
C ALA A 35 1.34 -9.48 -2.18
N GLY A 36 1.98 -9.88 -1.10
CA GLY A 36 1.68 -9.40 0.26
C GLY A 36 1.93 -7.90 0.41
N ILE A 37 3.12 -7.44 0.03
CA ILE A 37 3.50 -6.03 0.08
C ILE A 37 2.55 -5.19 -0.79
N ASP A 38 2.25 -5.64 -2.01
CA ASP A 38 1.33 -4.93 -2.90
C ASP A 38 -0.08 -4.79 -2.27
N THR A 39 -0.62 -5.88 -1.73
CA THR A 39 -1.94 -5.88 -1.10
C THR A 39 -1.98 -4.97 0.13
N LEU A 40 -0.90 -4.92 0.93
CA LEU A 40 -0.79 -3.98 2.04
C LEU A 40 -0.88 -2.52 1.58
N LEU A 41 -0.13 -2.16 0.54
CA LEU A 41 -0.11 -0.80 0.03
C LEU A 41 -1.47 -0.43 -0.58
N ALA A 42 -2.11 -1.34 -1.30
CA ALA A 42 -3.44 -1.16 -1.86
C ALA A 42 -4.50 -0.91 -0.76
N VAL A 43 -4.43 -1.64 0.36
CA VAL A 43 -5.33 -1.41 1.50
C VAL A 43 -5.04 -0.09 2.20
N LEU A 44 -3.76 0.31 2.33
CA LEU A 44 -3.39 1.59 2.93
C LEU A 44 -3.97 2.77 2.13
N VAL A 45 -3.93 2.69 0.80
CA VAL A 45 -4.58 3.66 -0.10
C VAL A 45 -6.09 3.76 0.15
N ARG A 46 -6.76 2.64 0.45
CA ARG A 46 -8.23 2.54 0.64
C ARG A 46 -8.72 2.86 2.06
N LYS A 47 -7.83 3.03 3.04
CA LYS A 47 -8.16 3.16 4.47
C LYS A 47 -9.06 4.36 4.82
N ASN A 48 -9.31 5.29 3.89
CA ASN A 48 -10.21 6.43 4.10
C ASN A 48 -11.71 6.15 3.78
N GLU A 49 -12.08 4.97 3.27
CA GLU A 49 -13.39 4.75 2.64
C GLU A 49 -14.42 3.83 3.37
N SER A 50 -14.09 3.03 4.39
CA SER A 50 -15.06 2.17 5.13
C SER A 50 -14.51 1.59 6.45
N GLN A 51 -15.29 0.80 7.22
CA GLN A 51 -14.87 0.20 8.51
C GLN A 51 -14.53 -1.31 8.41
N GLU A 52 -14.80 -1.98 7.28
CA GLU A 52 -14.68 -3.45 7.13
C GLU A 52 -13.39 -3.88 6.37
N TYR A 53 -12.22 -3.51 6.88
CA TYR A 53 -10.95 -3.78 6.18
C TYR A 53 -10.38 -5.18 6.37
N GLY A 54 -10.69 -5.86 7.47
CA GLY A 54 -10.01 -7.10 7.87
C GLY A 54 -10.23 -8.26 6.90
N THR A 55 -11.50 -8.60 6.66
CA THR A 55 -11.88 -9.74 5.81
C THR A 55 -11.49 -9.51 4.35
N LYS A 56 -11.72 -8.29 3.85
CA LYS A 56 -11.37 -7.92 2.47
C LYS A 56 -9.87 -7.98 2.22
N PHE A 57 -9.05 -7.48 3.15
CA PHE A 57 -7.59 -7.59 3.06
C PHE A 57 -7.15 -9.06 2.98
N LEU A 58 -7.68 -9.91 3.85
CA LEU A 58 -7.26 -11.31 3.92
C LEU A 58 -7.59 -12.05 2.62
N LEU A 59 -8.78 -11.78 2.06
CA LEU A 59 -9.21 -12.37 0.79
C LEU A 59 -8.36 -11.87 -0.38
N GLU A 60 -8.09 -10.56 -0.46
CA GLU A 60 -7.22 -9.98 -1.48
C GLU A 60 -5.79 -10.55 -1.38
N PHE A 61 -5.25 -10.67 -0.18
CA PHE A 61 -3.93 -11.23 0.07
C PHE A 61 -3.83 -12.69 -0.37
N LEU A 62 -4.79 -13.52 0.04
CA LEU A 62 -4.85 -14.93 -0.31
C LEU A 62 -4.99 -15.14 -1.81
N VAL A 63 -5.95 -14.46 -2.44
CA VAL A 63 -6.22 -14.62 -3.88
C VAL A 63 -5.03 -14.13 -4.70
N ASN A 64 -4.43 -12.98 -4.38
CA ASN A 64 -3.27 -12.47 -5.11
C ASN A 64 -2.04 -13.36 -4.95
N SER A 65 -1.77 -13.85 -3.73
CA SER A 65 -0.63 -14.74 -3.46
C SER A 65 -0.80 -16.09 -4.13
N LEU A 66 -2.02 -16.64 -4.12
CA LEU A 66 -2.34 -17.88 -4.80
C LEU A 66 -2.22 -17.72 -6.32
N MET A 67 -2.71 -16.62 -6.89
CA MET A 67 -2.54 -16.32 -8.32
C MET A 67 -1.08 -16.19 -8.71
N ALA A 68 -0.27 -15.51 -7.89
CA ALA A 68 1.17 -15.40 -8.13
C ALA A 68 1.85 -16.79 -8.15
N MET A 69 1.52 -17.64 -7.17
CA MET A 69 2.04 -19.00 -7.09
C MET A 69 1.58 -19.85 -8.28
N LEU A 70 0.29 -19.83 -8.62
CA LEU A 70 -0.29 -20.61 -9.71
C LEU A 70 0.30 -20.22 -11.06
N LEU A 71 0.39 -18.92 -11.34
CA LEU A 71 0.98 -18.44 -12.59
C LEU A 71 2.47 -18.80 -12.67
N THR A 72 3.20 -18.71 -11.56
CA THR A 72 4.60 -19.14 -11.52
C THR A 72 4.74 -20.63 -11.79
N ALA A 73 3.87 -21.46 -11.20
CA ALA A 73 3.83 -22.90 -11.45
C ALA A 73 3.52 -23.21 -12.91
N LEU A 74 2.55 -22.51 -13.51
CA LEU A 74 2.22 -22.66 -14.92
C LEU A 74 3.40 -22.27 -15.81
N GLY A 75 4.09 -21.18 -15.49
CA GLY A 75 5.30 -20.74 -16.19
C GLY A 75 6.38 -21.83 -16.22
N GLN A 76 6.63 -22.47 -15.07
CA GLN A 76 7.59 -23.58 -15.00
C GLN A 76 7.17 -24.77 -15.86
N GLN A 77 5.88 -25.12 -15.91
CA GLN A 77 5.39 -26.25 -16.71
C GLN A 77 5.57 -26.03 -18.22
N ILE A 78 5.42 -24.79 -18.68
CA ILE A 78 5.57 -24.44 -20.11
C ILE A 78 6.98 -23.94 -20.45
N ASN A 79 7.96 -24.07 -19.54
CA ASN A 79 9.33 -23.55 -19.66
C ASN A 79 9.39 -22.06 -20.06
N PHE A 80 8.47 -21.26 -19.51
CA PHE A 80 8.39 -19.82 -19.75
C PHE A 80 8.67 -19.04 -18.47
N GLU A 81 9.37 -17.92 -18.58
CA GLU A 81 9.83 -17.10 -17.45
C GLU A 81 8.74 -16.20 -16.86
N LEU A 82 7.57 -16.79 -16.57
CA LEU A 82 6.39 -16.09 -16.08
C LEU A 82 6.66 -15.42 -14.72
N SER A 83 7.56 -16.00 -13.90
CA SER A 83 7.98 -15.43 -12.61
C SER A 83 8.48 -13.98 -12.73
N THR A 84 9.25 -13.68 -13.78
CA THR A 84 9.83 -12.35 -14.00
C THR A 84 8.76 -11.35 -14.43
N ILE A 85 7.81 -11.77 -15.27
CA ILE A 85 6.66 -10.93 -15.66
C ILE A 85 5.78 -10.64 -14.45
N ILE A 86 5.48 -11.66 -13.65
CA ILE A 86 4.67 -11.51 -12.44
C ILE A 86 5.36 -10.57 -11.45
N ALA A 87 6.66 -10.73 -11.24
CA ALA A 87 7.46 -9.83 -10.41
C ALA A 87 7.36 -8.38 -10.91
N PHE A 88 7.48 -8.17 -12.22
CA PHE A 88 7.34 -6.84 -12.82
C PHE A 88 5.95 -6.25 -12.58
N VAL A 89 4.88 -7.01 -12.78
CA VAL A 89 3.50 -6.56 -12.55
C VAL A 89 3.28 -6.14 -11.10
N PHE A 90 3.71 -6.95 -10.13
CA PHE A 90 3.59 -6.58 -8.72
C PHE A 90 4.43 -5.36 -8.38
N THR A 91 5.67 -5.28 -8.88
CA THR A 91 6.55 -4.13 -8.66
C THR A 91 5.94 -2.84 -9.22
N TYR A 92 5.38 -2.91 -10.43
CA TYR A 92 4.67 -1.79 -11.05
C TYR A 92 3.47 -1.34 -10.20
N ARG A 93 2.67 -2.30 -9.70
CA ARG A 93 1.52 -1.99 -8.82
C ARG A 93 1.96 -1.36 -7.50
N ILE A 94 3.06 -1.83 -6.91
CA ILE A 94 3.67 -1.22 -5.72
C ILE A 94 4.00 0.25 -5.97
N PHE A 95 4.63 0.58 -7.10
CA PHE A 95 4.92 1.97 -7.45
C PHE A 95 3.66 2.83 -7.64
N ILE A 96 2.62 2.27 -8.26
CA ILE A 96 1.33 2.97 -8.39
C ILE A 96 0.73 3.27 -7.02
N ASN A 97 0.69 2.27 -6.13
CA ASN A 97 0.12 2.44 -4.80
C ASN A 97 0.92 3.47 -3.98
N ILE A 98 2.26 3.46 -4.07
CA ILE A 98 3.11 4.47 -3.43
C ILE A 98 2.82 5.86 -3.98
N ARG A 99 2.73 6.02 -5.30
CA ARG A 99 2.40 7.31 -5.93
C ARG A 99 1.07 7.85 -5.41
N GLU A 100 0.07 6.99 -5.26
CA GLU A 100 -1.23 7.37 -4.73
C GLU A 100 -1.16 7.81 -3.26
N ILE A 101 -0.40 7.08 -2.42
CA ILE A 101 -0.16 7.47 -1.02
C ILE A 101 0.50 8.85 -0.96
N VAL A 102 1.55 9.07 -1.75
CA VAL A 102 2.27 10.35 -1.81
C VAL A 102 1.34 11.48 -2.29
N SER A 103 0.53 11.22 -3.31
CA SER A 103 -0.46 12.17 -3.82
C SER A 103 -1.46 12.59 -2.74
N LYS A 104 -2.05 11.63 -2.03
CA LYS A 104 -2.98 11.89 -0.92
C LYS A 104 -2.33 12.67 0.22
N LEU A 105 -1.10 12.32 0.59
CA LEU A 105 -0.35 13.03 1.63
C LEU A 105 -0.05 14.49 1.23
N TYR A 106 0.32 14.72 -0.02
CA TYR A 106 0.58 16.07 -0.54
C TYR A 106 -0.69 16.94 -0.52
N LEU A 107 -1.84 16.38 -0.91
CA LEU A 107 -3.11 17.10 -0.86
C LEU A 107 -3.51 17.47 0.57
N GLN A 108 -3.39 16.54 1.53
CA GLN A 108 -3.66 16.82 2.95
C GLN A 108 -2.76 17.95 3.49
N TYR A 109 -1.48 17.95 3.13
CA TYR A 109 -0.55 19.02 3.50
C TYR A 109 -0.93 20.38 2.88
N LYS A 110 -1.34 20.40 1.61
CA LYS A 110 -1.79 21.61 0.91
C LYS A 110 -3.06 22.18 1.53
N ASP A 111 -4.04 21.35 1.85
CA ASP A 111 -5.30 21.78 2.44
C ASP A 111 -5.10 22.40 3.84
N TRP A 112 -4.23 21.81 4.66
CA TRP A 112 -3.85 22.36 5.96
C TRP A 112 -3.24 23.78 5.84
N ARG A 113 -2.38 24.00 4.83
CA ARG A 113 -1.79 25.34 4.56
C ARG A 113 -2.82 26.37 4.08
N LEU A 114 -3.80 25.94 3.30
CA LEU A 114 -4.86 26.82 2.78
C LEU A 114 -5.87 27.20 3.88
N ALA A 115 -6.18 26.27 4.78
CA ALA A 115 -7.04 26.53 5.95
C ALA A 115 -6.44 27.62 6.86
N GLY A 116 -5.13 27.57 7.14
CA GLY A 116 -4.44 28.61 7.92
C GLY A 116 -4.46 30.01 7.27
N ARG A 117 -4.46 30.09 5.94
CA ARG A 117 -4.57 31.37 5.21
C ARG A 117 -5.98 31.95 5.26
N LYS A 118 -7.03 31.13 5.20
CA LYS A 118 -8.42 31.61 5.29
C LYS A 118 -8.71 32.24 6.66
N SER A 119 -8.36 31.57 7.77
CA SER A 119 -8.57 32.15 9.11
C SER A 119 -7.77 33.43 9.34
N GLY A 120 -6.53 33.52 8.83
CA GLY A 120 -5.75 34.77 8.93
C GLY A 120 -6.31 35.92 8.08
N GLY A 121 -6.98 35.61 6.97
CA GLY A 121 -7.67 36.60 6.13
C GLY A 121 -8.96 37.10 6.78
N GLU A 122 -9.78 36.20 7.33
CA GLU A 122 -11.03 36.53 8.01
C GLU A 122 -10.81 37.39 9.26
N ILE A 123 -9.79 37.10 10.06
CA ILE A 123 -9.44 37.91 11.25
C ILE A 123 -9.05 39.35 10.86
N ARG A 124 -8.28 39.53 9.77
CA ARG A 124 -7.90 40.88 9.31
C ARG A 124 -9.07 41.68 8.77
N SER A 125 -10.04 41.03 8.10
CA SER A 125 -11.26 41.73 7.66
C SER A 125 -12.12 42.16 8.85
N SER A 126 -12.28 41.31 9.88
CA SER A 126 -13.10 41.65 11.05
C SER A 126 -12.53 42.82 11.86
N ILE A 127 -11.19 42.94 11.95
CA ILE A 127 -10.54 44.07 12.63
C ILE A 127 -10.77 45.39 11.87
N ASN A 128 -10.61 45.36 10.54
CA ASN A 128 -10.85 46.55 9.72
C ASN A 128 -12.33 47.00 9.75
N ASP A 129 -13.27 46.06 9.81
CA ASP A 129 -14.71 46.36 9.91
C ASP A 129 -15.12 46.94 11.28
N GLU A 130 -14.33 46.71 12.33
CA GLU A 130 -14.50 47.34 13.66
C GLU A 130 -13.87 48.73 13.71
N GLU A 131 -12.70 48.94 13.09
CA GLU A 131 -12.07 50.27 12.99
C GLU A 131 -12.87 51.26 12.15
N ASP A 132 -13.50 50.82 11.05
CA ASP A 132 -14.30 51.69 10.16
C ASP A 132 -15.67 52.11 10.77
N LYS A 133 -16.02 51.56 11.95
CA LYS A 133 -17.26 51.86 12.69
C LYS A 133 -17.04 52.74 13.93
N GLY A 134 -15.80 53.10 14.26
CA GLY A 134 -15.43 54.00 15.37
C GLY A 134 -15.18 55.43 14.92
#